data_AF-A0AA46TGJ3-F1
#
_entry.id   AF-A0AA46TGJ3-F1
#
_cell.length_a   1.000
_cell.length_b   1.000
_cell.length_c   1.000
_cell.angle_alpha   90.00
_cell.angle_beta   90.00
_cell.angle_gamma   90.00
#
_symmetry.space_group_name_H-M   'P 1'
#
loop_
_entity.id
_entity.type
_entity.pdbx_description
1 polymer ?
#
loop_
_entity_poly.entity_id
_entity_poly.type
_entity_poly.pdbx_seq_one_letter_code
_entity_poly.pdbx_strand_id
1 'polypeptide(L)'
;MSTVRTAYLCAATTAVELLAEARVAGAWNAPSTLDGMTVGALAGHLARSVLQVEWFLDGAVDGTANVSAVAYYARITDAPDPDSGLNRGVRARSEATALAGPNSVATEAAEALARLHERLLDEPATRSVPILHRPGEVMRLDSYLATRCVELSVHTEDLALSIDSALRTPPAAVGVAVDLLVAAARERHGDAAVLHALSRRERDETDALRVL
;
A
#
# COMPACT_ATOMS: atom_id res chain seq x y z
N MET A 1 -21.51 2.63 -1.32
CA MET A 1 -20.08 2.33 -1.15
C MET A 1 -19.52 3.15 0.01
N SER A 2 -18.66 2.59 0.87
CA SER A 2 -18.08 3.31 2.00
C SER A 2 -17.04 4.35 1.56
N THR A 3 -16.72 5.32 2.43
CA THR A 3 -15.71 6.36 2.15
C THR A 3 -14.35 5.76 1.81
N VAL A 4 -13.92 4.70 2.52
CA VAL A 4 -12.61 4.07 2.27
C VAL A 4 -12.56 3.33 0.93
N ARG A 5 -13.64 2.67 0.51
CA ARG A 5 -13.71 2.02 -0.82
C ARG A 5 -13.60 3.04 -1.94
N THR A 6 -14.27 4.18 -1.79
CA THR A 6 -14.19 5.29 -2.74
C THR A 6 -12.78 5.88 -2.79
N ALA A 7 -12.17 6.15 -1.62
CA ALA A 7 -10.82 6.66 -1.53
C ALA A 7 -9.80 5.70 -2.17
N TYR A 8 -9.93 4.40 -1.91
CA TYR A 8 -9.11 3.36 -2.53
C TYR A 8 -9.24 3.35 -4.05
N LEU A 9 -10.47 3.34 -4.60
CA LEU A 9 -10.68 3.32 -6.04
C LEU A 9 -10.10 4.57 -6.71
N CYS A 10 -10.28 5.76 -6.13
CA CYS A 10 -9.66 6.98 -6.64
C CYS A 10 -8.13 6.92 -6.65
N ALA A 11 -7.50 6.42 -5.58
CA ALA A 11 -6.05 6.26 -5.53
C ALA A 11 -5.55 5.20 -6.52
N ALA A 12 -6.27 4.08 -6.66
CA ALA A 12 -5.94 3.03 -7.59
C ALA A 12 -6.03 3.51 -9.04
N THR A 13 -7.02 4.36 -9.39
CA THR A 13 -7.08 5.03 -10.69
C THR A 13 -5.83 5.84 -10.97
N THR A 14 -5.41 6.72 -10.06
CA THR A 14 -4.19 7.51 -10.24
C THR A 14 -2.94 6.64 -10.37
N ALA A 15 -2.83 5.58 -9.56
CA ALA A 15 -1.72 4.65 -9.66
C ALA A 15 -1.68 3.92 -11.01
N VAL A 16 -2.83 3.48 -11.52
CA VAL A 16 -2.93 2.84 -12.86
C VAL A 16 -2.58 3.83 -13.97
N GLU A 17 -3.04 5.08 -13.89
CA GLU A 17 -2.65 6.15 -14.82
C GLU A 17 -1.14 6.36 -14.83
N LEU A 18 -0.51 6.41 -13.66
CA LEU A 18 0.94 6.57 -13.52
C LEU A 18 1.70 5.37 -14.10
N LEU A 19 1.25 4.14 -13.84
CA LEU A 19 1.86 2.92 -14.39
C LEU A 19 1.85 2.89 -15.92
N ALA A 20 0.86 3.52 -16.55
CA ALA A 20 0.71 3.61 -18.00
C ALA A 20 1.57 4.72 -18.65
N GLU A 21 2.26 5.56 -17.87
CA GLU A 21 3.08 6.62 -18.45
C GLU A 21 4.27 6.06 -19.25
N ALA A 22 4.50 6.63 -20.45
CA ALA A 22 5.64 6.27 -21.28
C ALA A 22 7.00 6.47 -20.58
N ARG A 23 7.05 7.39 -19.60
CA ARG A 23 8.25 7.63 -18.77
C ARG A 23 8.58 6.46 -17.86
N VAL A 24 7.56 5.77 -17.30
CA VAL A 24 7.76 4.53 -16.53
C VAL A 24 8.36 3.45 -17.44
N ALA A 25 7.82 3.26 -18.64
CA ALA A 25 8.36 2.30 -19.60
C ALA A 25 9.79 2.65 -20.04
N GLY A 26 10.07 3.94 -20.30
CA GLY A 26 11.39 4.42 -20.71
C GLY A 26 12.46 4.28 -19.62
N ALA A 27 12.07 4.37 -18.35
CA ALA A 27 12.95 4.27 -17.19
C ALA A 27 12.94 2.89 -16.52
N TRP A 28 12.28 1.87 -17.09
CA TRP A 28 11.97 0.60 -16.42
C TRP A 28 13.15 -0.07 -15.69
N ASN A 29 14.34 -0.03 -16.31
CA ASN A 29 15.56 -0.64 -15.75
C ASN A 29 16.46 0.35 -14.98
N ALA A 30 16.09 1.63 -14.95
CA ALA A 30 16.82 2.64 -14.18
C ALA A 30 16.53 2.49 -12.68
N PRO A 31 17.42 2.96 -11.80
CA PRO A 31 17.14 3.08 -10.37
C PRO A 31 15.89 3.94 -10.10
N SER A 32 15.10 3.58 -9.10
CA SER A 32 14.03 4.42 -8.56
C SER A 32 14.54 5.27 -7.39
N THR A 33 13.64 6.04 -6.75
CA THR A 33 13.92 6.74 -5.49
C THR A 33 14.06 5.80 -4.29
N LEU A 34 13.66 4.53 -4.41
CA LEU A 34 13.86 3.53 -3.37
C LEU A 34 15.15 2.75 -3.63
N ASP A 35 16.12 2.93 -2.74
CA ASP A 35 17.41 2.24 -2.82
C ASP A 35 17.22 0.73 -2.97
N GLY A 36 17.90 0.15 -3.95
CA GLY A 36 17.81 -1.29 -4.26
C GLY A 36 16.59 -1.70 -5.08
N MET A 37 15.80 -0.76 -5.61
CA MET A 37 14.73 -1.04 -6.56
C MET A 37 14.93 -0.28 -7.88
N THR A 38 14.60 -0.92 -9.00
CA THR A 38 14.44 -0.20 -10.27
C THR A 38 13.06 0.46 -10.34
N VAL A 39 12.85 1.37 -11.30
CA VAL A 39 11.52 1.90 -11.62
C VAL A 39 10.54 0.77 -11.93
N GLY A 40 10.96 -0.26 -12.67
CA GLY A 40 10.13 -1.41 -12.98
C GLY A 40 9.75 -2.23 -11.75
N ALA A 41 10.70 -2.46 -10.83
CA ALA A 41 10.40 -3.12 -9.56
C ALA A 41 9.41 -2.29 -8.72
N LEU A 42 9.60 -0.97 -8.62
CA LEU A 42 8.68 -0.08 -7.91
C LEU A 42 7.29 -0.03 -8.57
N ALA A 43 7.22 0.01 -9.90
CA ALA A 43 5.97 -0.10 -10.64
C ALA A 43 5.27 -1.45 -10.39
N GLY A 44 6.03 -2.54 -10.37
CA GLY A 44 5.51 -3.86 -9.98
C GLY A 44 4.98 -3.88 -8.55
N HIS A 45 5.67 -3.23 -7.61
CA HIS A 45 5.19 -3.05 -6.22
C HIS A 45 3.88 -2.27 -6.15
N LEU A 46 3.82 -1.12 -6.84
CA LEU A 46 2.63 -0.27 -6.88
C LEU A 46 1.43 -1.01 -7.51
N ALA A 47 1.63 -1.70 -8.64
CA ALA A 47 0.59 -2.49 -9.29
C ALA A 47 0.02 -3.56 -8.36
N ARG A 48 0.87 -4.21 -7.54
CA ARG A 48 0.43 -5.20 -6.56
C ARG A 48 -0.50 -4.63 -5.49
N SER A 49 -0.49 -3.33 -5.22
CA SER A 49 -1.46 -2.68 -4.32
C SER A 49 -2.89 -2.69 -4.88
N VAL A 50 -3.04 -2.85 -6.20
CA VAL A 50 -4.31 -3.06 -6.89
C VAL A 50 -4.61 -4.56 -7.03
N LEU A 51 -3.67 -5.33 -7.58
CA LEU A 51 -3.86 -6.75 -7.91
C LEU A 51 -4.17 -7.61 -6.67
N GLN A 52 -3.51 -7.34 -5.54
CA GLN A 52 -3.71 -8.13 -4.31
C GLN A 52 -5.12 -8.01 -3.74
N VAL A 53 -5.90 -7.00 -4.10
CA VAL A 53 -7.27 -6.87 -3.59
C VAL A 53 -8.15 -7.98 -4.12
N GLU A 54 -8.09 -8.28 -5.41
CA GLU A 54 -8.82 -9.42 -5.98
C GLU A 54 -8.29 -10.74 -5.43
N TRP A 55 -6.96 -10.93 -5.37
CA TRP A 55 -6.37 -12.16 -4.84
C TRP A 55 -6.84 -12.49 -3.41
N PHE A 56 -7.00 -11.46 -2.58
CA PHE A 56 -7.45 -11.61 -1.20
C PHE A 56 -8.97 -11.79 -1.11
N LEU A 57 -9.74 -11.14 -2.00
CA LEU A 57 -11.18 -11.36 -2.07
C LEU A 57 -11.54 -12.77 -2.56
N ASP A 58 -10.71 -13.36 -3.43
CA ASP A 58 -10.86 -14.72 -3.96
C ASP A 58 -10.30 -15.80 -3.02
N GLY A 59 -9.47 -15.41 -2.05
CA GLY A 59 -8.90 -16.30 -1.06
C GLY A 59 -9.94 -16.90 -0.12
N ALA A 60 -9.77 -18.19 0.21
CA ALA A 60 -10.57 -18.86 1.23
C ALA A 60 -10.38 -18.15 2.60
N VAL A 61 -11.50 -17.91 3.29
CA VAL A 61 -11.50 -17.26 4.60
C VAL A 61 -11.67 -18.31 5.68
N ASP A 62 -10.57 -19.00 5.99
CA ASP A 62 -10.55 -20.10 6.97
C ASP A 62 -10.03 -19.65 8.36
N GLY A 63 -9.58 -18.40 8.46
CA GLY A 63 -9.08 -17.79 9.69
C GLY A 63 -10.20 -17.14 10.53
N THR A 64 -10.00 -17.12 11.84
CA THR A 64 -10.95 -16.50 12.80
C THR A 64 -10.33 -15.34 13.59
N ALA A 65 -9.00 -15.19 13.54
CA ALA A 65 -8.30 -14.13 14.26
C ALA A 65 -8.45 -12.81 13.50
N ASN A 66 -9.39 -11.97 13.93
CA ASN A 66 -9.62 -10.67 13.32
C ASN A 66 -8.52 -9.68 13.73
N VAL A 67 -7.82 -9.11 12.75
CA VAL A 67 -6.76 -8.12 12.96
C VAL A 67 -7.19 -6.80 12.32
N SER A 68 -7.09 -5.71 13.08
CA SER A 68 -7.35 -4.37 12.57
C SER A 68 -6.17 -3.88 11.72
N ALA A 69 -6.42 -2.93 10.82
CA ALA A 69 -5.36 -2.28 10.05
C ALA A 69 -4.33 -1.56 10.95
N VAL A 70 -4.80 -0.98 12.07
CA VAL A 70 -3.96 -0.32 13.07
C VAL A 70 -2.99 -1.32 13.69
N ALA A 71 -3.50 -2.44 14.21
CA ALA A 71 -2.66 -3.49 14.81
C ALA A 71 -1.73 -4.12 13.77
N TYR A 72 -2.17 -4.24 12.51
CA TYR A 72 -1.35 -4.74 11.42
C TYR A 72 -0.09 -3.87 11.21
N TYR A 73 -0.25 -2.55 11.06
CA TYR A 73 0.90 -1.64 10.91
C TYR A 73 1.69 -1.46 12.20
N ALA A 74 1.05 -1.39 13.37
CA ALA A 74 1.74 -1.21 14.65
C ALA A 74 2.77 -2.33 14.92
N ARG A 75 2.53 -3.55 14.42
CA ARG A 75 3.43 -4.71 14.54
C ARG A 75 4.64 -4.69 13.59
N ILE A 76 4.66 -3.85 12.56
CA ILE A 76 5.76 -3.78 11.59
C ILE A 76 6.91 -2.96 12.20
N THR A 77 7.91 -3.62 12.77
CA THR A 77 9.00 -2.93 13.51
C THR A 77 10.35 -2.97 12.79
N ASP A 78 10.48 -3.81 11.76
CA ASP A 78 11.70 -4.07 10.99
C ASP A 78 11.67 -3.42 9.60
N ALA A 79 10.67 -2.59 9.30
CA ALA A 79 10.60 -1.85 8.04
C ALA A 79 11.78 -0.88 7.79
N PRO A 80 12.37 -0.22 8.82
CA PRO A 80 13.53 0.64 8.61
C PRO A 80 14.81 -0.10 8.19
N ASP A 81 14.90 -1.42 8.42
CA ASP A 81 16.06 -2.23 8.02
C ASP A 81 15.88 -2.70 6.56
N PRO A 82 16.60 -2.13 5.57
CA PRO A 82 16.48 -2.53 4.18
C PRO A 82 16.83 -4.00 3.94
N ASP A 83 17.58 -4.62 4.85
CA ASP A 83 17.98 -6.03 4.80
C ASP A 83 17.08 -6.92 5.67
N SER A 84 15.96 -6.43 6.16
CA SER A 84 14.98 -7.27 6.84
C SER A 84 14.41 -8.35 5.91
N GLY A 85 13.96 -9.47 6.48
CA GLY A 85 13.29 -10.53 5.71
C GLY A 85 12.03 -10.01 4.99
N LEU A 86 11.34 -9.06 5.62
CA LEU A 86 10.20 -8.36 5.05
C LEU A 86 10.59 -7.60 3.77
N ASN A 87 11.60 -6.73 3.86
CA ASN A 87 12.02 -5.88 2.75
C ASN A 87 12.63 -6.68 1.59
N ARG A 88 13.43 -7.71 1.87
CA ARG A 88 13.89 -8.66 0.83
C ARG A 88 12.72 -9.34 0.12
N GLY A 89 11.73 -9.80 0.88
CA GLY A 89 10.55 -10.45 0.32
C GLY A 89 9.68 -9.51 -0.52
N VAL A 90 9.56 -8.24 -0.12
CA VAL A 90 8.90 -7.20 -0.92
C VAL A 90 9.63 -7.01 -2.24
N ARG A 91 10.95 -6.73 -2.22
CA ARG A 91 11.75 -6.56 -3.44
C ARG A 91 11.63 -7.73 -4.41
N ALA A 92 11.78 -8.96 -3.91
CA ALA A 92 11.70 -10.16 -4.76
C ALA A 92 10.33 -10.32 -5.44
N ARG A 93 9.22 -10.05 -4.73
CA ARG A 93 7.87 -10.13 -5.33
C ARG A 93 7.62 -8.98 -6.32
N SER A 94 8.16 -7.81 -6.04
CA SER A 94 8.06 -6.63 -6.89
C SER A 94 8.83 -6.82 -8.20
N GLU A 95 10.04 -7.37 -8.13
CA GLU A 95 10.83 -7.81 -9.30
C GLU A 95 10.10 -8.90 -10.08
N ALA A 96 9.55 -9.92 -9.40
CA ALA A 96 8.81 -10.99 -10.06
C ALA A 96 7.60 -10.46 -10.85
N THR A 97 6.86 -9.49 -10.31
CA THR A 97 5.79 -8.81 -11.05
C THR A 97 6.35 -7.99 -12.21
N ALA A 98 7.48 -7.31 -12.03
CA ALA A 98 8.10 -6.48 -13.06
C ALA A 98 8.66 -7.27 -14.27
N LEU A 99 8.90 -8.58 -14.13
CA LEU A 99 9.34 -9.46 -15.22
C LEU A 99 8.34 -9.53 -16.39
N ALA A 100 7.05 -9.26 -16.13
CA ALA A 100 6.04 -9.17 -17.17
C ALA A 100 6.27 -7.99 -18.14
N GLY A 101 7.04 -6.98 -17.70
CA GLY A 101 7.34 -5.77 -18.46
C GLY A 101 6.28 -4.67 -18.31
N PRO A 102 6.61 -3.44 -18.73
CA PRO A 102 5.81 -2.24 -18.43
C PRO A 102 4.37 -2.34 -18.93
N ASN A 103 4.18 -2.76 -20.18
CA ASN A 103 2.85 -2.84 -20.78
C ASN A 103 1.97 -3.86 -20.06
N SER A 104 2.47 -5.07 -19.80
CA SER A 104 1.70 -6.10 -19.11
C SER A 104 1.34 -5.69 -17.69
N VAL A 105 2.29 -5.11 -16.93
CA VAL A 105 2.01 -4.62 -15.57
C VAL A 105 0.92 -3.54 -15.58
N ALA A 106 0.99 -2.57 -16.49
CA ALA A 106 -0.01 -1.51 -16.59
C ALA A 106 -1.38 -2.06 -17.03
N THR A 107 -1.42 -2.96 -18.03
CA THR A 107 -2.65 -3.59 -18.51
C THR A 107 -3.33 -4.43 -17.42
N GLU A 108 -2.58 -5.30 -16.75
CA GLU A 108 -3.13 -6.15 -15.68
C GLU A 108 -3.70 -5.32 -14.52
N ALA A 109 -2.99 -4.24 -14.13
CA ALA A 109 -3.47 -3.34 -13.09
C ALA A 109 -4.75 -2.58 -13.51
N ALA A 110 -4.82 -2.13 -14.77
CA ALA A 110 -6.02 -1.47 -15.31
C ALA A 110 -7.23 -2.41 -15.38
N GLU A 111 -7.03 -3.65 -15.83
CA GLU A 111 -8.08 -4.65 -15.88
C GLU A 111 -8.58 -5.03 -14.48
N ALA A 112 -7.67 -5.20 -13.52
CA ALA A 112 -8.03 -5.45 -12.12
C ALA A 112 -8.81 -4.27 -11.52
N LEU A 113 -8.40 -3.03 -11.80
CA LEU A 113 -9.12 -1.84 -11.34
C LEU A 113 -10.54 -1.78 -11.92
N ALA A 114 -10.73 -2.13 -13.19
CA ALA A 114 -12.05 -2.16 -13.83
C ALA A 114 -12.98 -3.17 -13.13
N ARG A 115 -12.49 -4.38 -12.87
CA ARG A 115 -13.25 -5.40 -12.13
C ARG A 115 -13.54 -4.99 -10.69
N LEU A 116 -12.58 -4.36 -10.01
CA LEU A 116 -12.75 -3.87 -8.64
C LEU A 116 -13.79 -2.75 -8.53
N HIS A 117 -13.95 -1.90 -9.54
CA HIS A 117 -15.00 -0.89 -9.57
C HIS A 117 -16.40 -1.49 -9.44
N GLU A 118 -16.65 -2.60 -10.15
CA GLU A 118 -17.92 -3.31 -10.11
C GLU A 118 -18.04 -4.13 -8.82
N ARG A 119 -17.04 -4.98 -8.54
CA ARG A 119 -17.06 -5.92 -7.42
C ARG A 119 -17.24 -5.25 -6.06
N LEU A 120 -16.56 -4.12 -5.82
CA LEU A 120 -16.63 -3.44 -4.51
C LEU A 120 -17.99 -2.81 -4.21
N LEU A 121 -18.90 -2.70 -5.18
CA LEU A 121 -20.27 -2.27 -4.95
C LEU A 121 -21.10 -3.37 -4.26
N ASP A 122 -20.82 -4.63 -4.60
CA ASP A 122 -21.61 -5.79 -4.17
C ASP A 122 -21.04 -6.46 -2.89
N GLU A 123 -19.77 -6.23 -2.56
CA GLU A 123 -19.18 -6.80 -1.35
C GLU A 123 -19.86 -6.26 -0.07
N PRO A 124 -20.34 -7.11 0.86
CA PRO A 124 -21.03 -6.64 2.06
C PRO A 124 -20.09 -5.90 3.02
N ALA A 125 -20.64 -5.05 3.89
CA ALA A 125 -19.85 -4.31 4.90
C ALA A 125 -19.16 -5.23 5.93
N THR A 126 -19.65 -6.47 6.07
CA THR A 126 -19.10 -7.52 6.92
C THR A 126 -18.05 -8.38 6.22
N ARG A 127 -17.76 -8.14 4.93
CA ARG A 127 -16.77 -8.91 4.17
C ARG A 127 -15.41 -8.85 4.87
N SER A 128 -14.79 -10.02 5.01
CA SER A 128 -13.42 -10.18 5.50
C SER A 128 -12.56 -10.87 4.44
N VAL A 129 -11.27 -10.59 4.48
CA VAL A 129 -10.25 -11.16 3.61
C VAL A 129 -9.16 -11.85 4.44
N PRO A 130 -8.54 -12.93 3.95
CA PRO A 130 -7.41 -13.56 4.63
C PRO A 130 -6.16 -12.68 4.48
N ILE A 131 -5.29 -12.68 5.50
CA ILE A 131 -3.96 -12.08 5.37
C ILE A 131 -3.01 -13.18 4.89
N LEU A 132 -2.80 -13.32 3.58
CA LEU A 132 -2.15 -14.51 2.99
C LEU A 132 -0.76 -14.85 3.55
N HIS A 133 0.00 -13.85 4.02
CA HIS A 133 1.31 -14.06 4.63
C HIS A 133 1.28 -14.29 6.15
N ARG A 134 0.08 -14.34 6.75
CA ARG A 134 -0.18 -14.64 8.18
C ARG A 134 -1.36 -15.62 8.29
N PRO A 135 -1.11 -16.93 8.08
CA PRO A 135 -2.14 -17.94 8.16
C PRO A 135 -2.95 -17.86 9.46
N GLY A 136 -4.28 -17.91 9.36
CA GLY A 136 -5.21 -17.82 10.49
C GLY A 136 -5.68 -16.40 10.84
N GLU A 137 -5.00 -15.36 10.36
CA GLU A 137 -5.44 -13.97 10.51
C GLU A 137 -6.35 -13.54 9.36
N VAL A 138 -7.41 -12.81 9.70
CA VAL A 138 -8.36 -12.19 8.76
C VAL A 138 -8.53 -10.71 9.08
N MET A 139 -8.88 -9.91 8.08
CA MET A 139 -9.13 -8.48 8.23
C MET A 139 -10.43 -8.11 7.53
N ARG A 140 -11.22 -7.18 8.08
CA ARG A 140 -12.37 -6.63 7.33
C ARG A 140 -11.88 -6.01 6.03
N LEU A 141 -12.61 -6.21 4.93
CA LEU A 141 -12.24 -5.68 3.62
C LEU A 141 -11.95 -4.17 3.68
N ASP A 142 -12.83 -3.40 4.31
CA ASP A 142 -12.67 -1.95 4.45
C ASP A 142 -11.39 -1.57 5.25
N SER A 143 -11.00 -2.38 6.24
CA SER A 143 -9.72 -2.20 6.95
C SER A 143 -8.53 -2.56 6.06
N TYR A 144 -8.65 -3.62 5.25
CA TYR A 144 -7.61 -3.99 4.31
C TYR A 144 -7.42 -2.93 3.22
N LEU A 145 -8.50 -2.37 2.68
CA LEU A 145 -8.44 -1.26 1.72
C LEU A 145 -7.81 0.00 2.32
N ALA A 146 -7.99 0.27 3.62
CA ALA A 146 -7.25 1.34 4.29
C ALA A 146 -5.73 1.08 4.26
N THR A 147 -5.29 -0.18 4.39
CA THR A 147 -3.86 -0.50 4.21
C THR A 147 -3.39 -0.25 2.78
N ARG A 148 -4.24 -0.52 1.78
CA ARG A 148 -3.91 -0.25 0.37
C ARG A 148 -3.86 1.25 0.08
N CYS A 149 -4.68 2.07 0.74
CA CYS A 149 -4.56 3.53 0.64
C CYS A 149 -3.18 4.02 1.11
N VAL A 150 -2.60 3.42 2.16
CA VAL A 150 -1.22 3.73 2.59
C VAL A 150 -0.23 3.39 1.48
N GLU A 151 -0.23 2.16 0.99
CA GLU A 151 0.70 1.70 -0.05
C GLU A 151 0.57 2.52 -1.33
N LEU A 152 -0.65 2.78 -1.80
CA LEU A 152 -0.91 3.60 -2.98
C LEU A 152 -0.44 5.04 -2.74
N SER A 153 -0.67 5.61 -1.55
CA SER A 153 -0.27 6.98 -1.25
C SER A 153 1.25 7.16 -1.28
N VAL A 154 1.98 6.26 -0.63
CA VAL A 154 3.44 6.30 -0.53
C VAL A 154 4.07 6.01 -1.89
N HIS A 155 3.70 4.89 -2.52
CA HIS A 155 4.43 4.39 -3.68
C HIS A 155 4.01 5.04 -5.00
N THR A 156 2.85 5.70 -5.06
CA THR A 156 2.56 6.62 -6.18
C THR A 156 3.51 7.81 -6.13
N GLU A 157 3.79 8.38 -4.95
CA GLU A 157 4.76 9.47 -4.81
C GLU A 157 6.17 9.01 -5.18
N ASP A 158 6.61 7.85 -4.65
CA ASP A 158 7.94 7.31 -4.96
C ASP A 158 8.13 7.10 -6.46
N LEU A 159 7.14 6.51 -7.14
CA LEU A 159 7.22 6.26 -8.57
C LEU A 159 7.17 7.57 -9.36
N ALA A 160 6.30 8.51 -8.97
CA ALA A 160 6.20 9.80 -9.63
C ALA A 160 7.51 10.60 -9.52
N LEU A 161 8.17 10.59 -8.35
CA LEU A 161 9.47 11.20 -8.15
C LEU A 161 10.57 10.52 -8.98
N SER A 162 10.51 9.19 -9.12
CA SER A 162 11.48 8.42 -9.91
C SER A 162 11.47 8.76 -11.40
N ILE A 163 10.37 9.30 -11.91
CA ILE A 163 10.17 9.61 -13.34
C ILE A 163 9.77 11.07 -13.62
N ASP A 164 9.89 11.95 -12.61
CA ASP A 164 9.51 13.37 -12.67
C ASP A 164 8.07 13.61 -13.16
N SER A 165 7.12 12.75 -12.74
CA SER A 165 5.69 12.93 -13.04
C SER A 165 5.03 13.90 -12.05
N ALA A 166 4.00 14.59 -12.53
CA ALA A 166 3.15 15.46 -11.73
C ALA A 166 1.92 14.74 -11.12
N LEU A 167 1.70 13.45 -11.45
CA LEU A 167 0.60 12.68 -10.86
C LEU A 167 0.81 12.51 -9.36
N ARG A 168 -0.27 12.69 -8.59
CA ARG A 168 -0.26 12.65 -7.13
C ARG A 168 -1.50 11.99 -6.58
N THR A 169 -1.34 11.24 -5.50
CA THR A 169 -2.43 10.51 -4.85
C THR A 169 -3.55 11.47 -4.43
N PRO A 170 -4.84 11.14 -4.66
CA PRO A 170 -5.95 11.98 -4.27
C PRO A 170 -6.00 12.25 -2.75
N PRO A 171 -6.37 13.49 -2.31
CA PRO A 171 -6.36 13.88 -0.90
C PRO A 171 -7.18 12.97 0.02
N ALA A 172 -8.27 12.39 -0.46
CA ALA A 172 -9.10 11.48 0.33
C ALA A 172 -8.35 10.21 0.74
N ALA A 173 -7.53 9.64 -0.15
CA ALA A 173 -6.72 8.46 0.16
C ALA A 173 -5.53 8.81 1.05
N VAL A 174 -4.93 9.98 0.85
CA VAL A 174 -3.89 10.51 1.74
C VAL A 174 -4.44 10.69 3.16
N GLY A 175 -5.65 11.22 3.31
CA GLY A 175 -6.32 11.33 4.62
C GLY A 175 -6.48 9.97 5.31
N VAL A 176 -6.98 8.96 4.59
CA VAL A 176 -7.09 7.58 5.11
C VAL A 176 -5.72 7.03 5.53
N ALA A 177 -4.69 7.26 4.73
CA ALA A 177 -3.33 6.79 5.01
C ALA A 177 -2.76 7.45 6.27
N VAL A 178 -2.85 8.78 6.37
CA VAL A 178 -2.37 9.55 7.53
C VAL A 178 -3.10 9.14 8.81
N ASP A 179 -4.43 9.04 8.78
CA ASP A 179 -5.22 8.61 9.94
C ASP A 179 -4.79 7.23 10.43
N LEU A 180 -4.58 6.29 9.49
CA LEU A 180 -4.17 4.93 9.81
C LEU A 180 -2.74 4.89 10.40
N LEU A 181 -1.79 5.60 9.80
CA LEU A 181 -0.41 5.64 10.28
C LEU A 181 -0.33 6.31 11.67
N VAL A 182 -1.03 7.41 11.90
CA VAL A 182 -1.08 8.05 13.23
C VAL A 182 -1.71 7.11 14.26
N ALA A 183 -2.78 6.40 13.91
CA ALA A 183 -3.37 5.41 14.82
C ALA A 183 -2.40 4.26 15.13
N ALA A 184 -1.66 3.77 14.14
CA ALA A 184 -0.65 2.72 14.32
C ALA A 184 0.54 3.21 15.17
N ALA A 185 0.97 4.46 15.00
CA ALA A 185 1.98 5.11 15.83
C ALA A 185 1.55 5.15 17.30
N ARG A 186 0.27 5.53 17.56
CA ARG A 186 -0.30 5.57 18.92
C ARG A 186 -0.35 4.19 19.56
N GLU A 187 -0.74 3.16 18.80
CA GLU A 187 -0.73 1.78 19.27
C GLU A 187 0.70 1.28 19.59
N ARG A 188 1.69 1.66 18.76
CA ARG A 188 3.09 1.20 18.91
C ARG A 188 3.85 1.93 20.03
N HIS A 189 3.69 3.25 20.13
CA HIS A 189 4.53 4.12 20.97
C HIS A 189 3.77 4.80 22.11
N GLY A 190 2.44 4.74 22.10
CA GLY A 190 1.58 5.43 23.08
C GLY A 190 1.29 6.89 22.73
N ASP A 191 0.15 7.40 23.23
CA ASP A 191 -0.36 8.74 22.91
C ASP A 191 0.61 9.87 23.28
N ALA A 192 1.33 9.76 24.40
CA ALA A 192 2.26 10.79 24.86
C ALA A 192 3.45 10.96 23.90
N ALA A 193 4.02 9.85 23.42
CA ALA A 193 5.14 9.88 22.47
C ALA A 193 4.72 10.51 21.14
N VAL A 194 3.55 10.11 20.62
CA VAL A 194 2.99 10.68 19.38
C VAL A 194 2.69 12.17 19.53
N LEU A 195 2.10 12.60 20.66
CA LEU A 195 1.84 14.02 20.92
C LEU A 195 3.13 14.83 21.02
N HIS A 196 4.18 14.29 21.64
CA HIS A 196 5.49 14.93 21.67
C HIS A 196 6.05 15.10 20.26
N ALA A 197 6.05 14.04 19.45
CA ALA A 197 6.55 14.08 18.09
C ALA A 197 5.78 15.06 17.18
N LEU A 198 4.45 15.13 17.30
CA LEU A 198 3.61 16.07 16.54
C LEU A 198 3.81 17.53 16.97
N SER A 199 4.11 17.78 18.24
CA SER A 199 4.19 19.15 18.78
C SER A 199 5.60 19.73 18.71
N ARG A 200 6.63 18.91 18.92
CA ARG A 200 8.04 19.33 19.02
C ARG A 200 8.99 18.22 18.61
N ARG A 201 9.68 18.40 17.48
CA ARG A 201 10.66 17.44 16.96
C ARG A 201 11.76 17.12 17.97
N GLU A 202 12.21 18.08 18.77
CA GLU A 202 13.24 17.88 19.79
C GLU A 202 12.80 16.98 20.97
N ARG A 203 11.52 16.61 21.05
CA ARG A 203 10.97 15.69 22.06
C ARG A 203 10.63 14.31 21.49
N ASP A 204 10.87 14.10 20.20
CA ASP A 204 10.66 12.81 19.56
C ASP A 204 11.86 11.89 19.82
N GLU A 205 11.93 11.33 21.03
CA GLU A 205 13.03 10.48 21.47
C GLU A 205 12.96 9.05 20.88
N THR A 206 11.84 8.69 20.26
CA THR A 206 11.57 7.32 19.79
C THR A 206 11.19 7.26 18.31
N ASP A 207 11.32 8.36 17.56
CA ASP A 207 10.83 8.50 16.19
C ASP A 207 9.37 8.05 16.05
N ALA A 208 8.49 8.49 16.96
CA ALA A 208 7.16 7.93 17.17
C ALA A 208 6.23 8.03 15.94
N LEU A 209 6.53 8.91 14.99
CA LEU A 209 5.77 9.06 13.74
C LEU A 209 6.31 8.21 12.57
N ARG A 210 7.44 7.50 12.74
CA ARG A 210 8.03 6.60 11.74
C ARG A 210 7.45 5.20 11.86
N VAL A 211 6.25 5.03 11.33
CA VAL A 211 5.53 3.74 11.35
C VAL A 211 6.02 2.77 10.26
N LEU A 212 6.44 3.32 9.12
CA LEU A 212 7.03 2.64 7.97
C LEU A 212 8.53 2.92 7.91
#